data_AF-A0A453MLN6-F1
#
_entry.id   AF-A0A453MLN6-F1
#
_cell.length_a   1.000
_cell.length_b   1.000
_cell.length_c   1.000
_cell.angle_alpha   90.00
_cell.angle_beta   90.00
_cell.angle_gamma   90.00
#
_symmetry.space_group_name_H-M   'P 1'
#
loop_
_entity.id
_entity.type
_entity.pdbx_description
1 polymer ?
#
loop_
_entity_poly.entity_id
_entity_poly.type
_entity_poly.pdbx_seq_one_letter_code
_entity_poly.pdbx_strand_id
1 'polypeptide(L)'
;MKYESVESVYNTKHAVPRRESPWKVDVESSGVPAKLRQLEQELINLEKVGNGDLSKIPLVLRKQVKRYQTLAGKIEDLCKRMQANDPCDSTLNSEFRTQRQTEYLLEAFHLQHRAAETRQKLGTVQAETAKSSFGDELPAEAKVSTRRALSSVRNNFKEIQRSLEIWLARILGDLEGMLARDGASRIRECILSPYASAVR
;
A
#
# COMPACT_ATOMS: atom_id res chain seq x y z
N MET A 1 39.74 -48.75 -4.43
CA MET A 1 38.95 -47.99 -3.44
C MET A 1 38.04 -47.03 -4.18
N LYS A 2 36.73 -47.27 -4.17
CA LYS A 2 35.73 -46.33 -4.70
C LYS A 2 35.45 -45.30 -3.60
N TYR A 3 35.68 -44.02 -3.89
CA TYR A 3 35.28 -42.93 -3.00
C TYR A 3 33.79 -42.66 -3.23
N GLU A 4 32.96 -43.00 -2.25
CA GLU A 4 31.56 -42.59 -2.19
C GLU A 4 31.50 -41.08 -1.93
N SER A 5 30.82 -40.36 -2.82
CA SER A 5 30.48 -38.96 -2.65
C SER A 5 29.35 -38.87 -1.63
N VAL A 6 29.66 -38.37 -0.43
CA VAL A 6 28.67 -38.13 0.60
C VAL A 6 27.81 -36.94 0.17
N GLU A 7 26.56 -37.23 -0.18
CA GLU A 7 25.51 -36.23 -0.38
C GLU A 7 25.42 -35.30 0.83
N SER A 8 25.61 -34.02 0.59
CA SER A 8 25.43 -32.96 1.58
C SER A 8 23.93 -32.76 1.84
N VAL A 9 23.43 -33.37 2.92
CA VAL A 9 22.03 -33.34 3.40
C VAL A 9 21.66 -32.01 4.08
N TYR A 10 22.01 -30.87 3.47
CA TYR A 10 21.64 -29.54 3.99
C TYR A 10 20.84 -28.74 2.97
N ASN A 11 19.69 -29.29 2.54
CA ASN A 11 18.66 -28.50 1.87
C ASN A 11 17.34 -28.56 2.64
N THR A 12 17.40 -28.30 3.94
CA THR A 12 16.22 -27.89 4.71
C THR A 12 15.95 -26.43 4.41
N LYS A 13 15.42 -26.14 3.22
CA LYS A 13 14.68 -24.90 3.00
C LYS A 13 13.52 -24.92 3.99
N HIS A 14 13.66 -24.20 5.09
CA HIS A 14 12.52 -23.83 5.93
C HIS A 14 11.58 -22.99 5.06
N ALA A 15 10.70 -23.67 4.32
CA ALA A 15 9.59 -23.06 3.64
C ALA A 15 8.59 -22.65 4.72
N VAL A 16 8.86 -21.52 5.36
CA VAL A 16 7.83 -20.80 6.11
C VAL A 16 6.70 -20.55 5.12
N PRO A 17 5.45 -20.99 5.40
CA PRO A 17 4.33 -20.71 4.52
C PRO A 17 4.26 -19.21 4.31
N ARG A 18 4.63 -18.76 3.11
CA ARG A 18 4.55 -17.34 2.78
C ARG A 18 3.06 -17.02 2.75
N ARG A 19 2.66 -15.99 3.52
CA ARG A 19 1.38 -15.32 3.27
C ARG A 19 1.33 -14.95 1.79
N GLU A 20 0.17 -15.11 1.16
CA GLU A 20 0.01 -14.75 -0.24
C GLU A 20 0.42 -13.30 -0.47
N SER A 21 1.13 -13.11 -1.59
CA SER A 21 1.60 -11.78 -1.98
C SER A 21 0.42 -10.84 -2.15
N PRO A 22 0.54 -9.56 -1.76
CA PRO A 22 -0.58 -8.62 -1.75
C PRO A 22 -1.31 -8.45 -3.09
N TRP A 23 -0.63 -8.69 -4.22
CA TRP A 23 -1.19 -8.60 -5.57
C TRP A 23 -1.86 -9.90 -6.06
N LYS A 24 -1.82 -10.98 -5.28
CA LYS A 24 -2.51 -12.25 -5.58
C LYS A 24 -3.88 -12.36 -4.90
N VAL A 25 -4.18 -11.43 -3.99
CA VAL A 25 -5.46 -11.33 -3.26
C VAL A 25 -6.37 -10.32 -3.96
N ASP A 26 -7.68 -10.57 -3.97
CA ASP A 26 -8.65 -9.64 -4.55
C ASP A 26 -8.59 -8.26 -3.88
N VAL A 27 -8.62 -7.20 -4.68
CA VAL A 27 -8.41 -5.81 -4.27
C VAL A 27 -9.53 -5.32 -3.33
N GLU A 28 -10.76 -5.82 -3.50
CA GLU A 28 -11.88 -5.53 -2.60
C GLU A 28 -11.58 -6.01 -1.17
N SER A 29 -10.68 -6.98 -0.99
CA SER A 29 -10.26 -7.47 0.34
C SER A 29 -9.55 -6.40 1.18
N SER A 30 -9.07 -5.30 0.58
CA SER A 30 -8.48 -4.19 1.32
C SER A 30 -9.52 -3.40 2.13
N GLY A 31 -10.80 -3.45 1.75
CA GLY A 31 -11.90 -2.67 2.36
C GLY A 31 -11.78 -1.14 2.22
N VAL A 32 -10.66 -0.64 1.68
CA VAL A 32 -10.38 0.80 1.54
C VAL A 32 -11.32 1.48 0.53
N PRO A 33 -11.59 0.91 -0.67
CA PRO A 33 -12.52 1.52 -1.62
C PRO A 33 -13.93 1.68 -1.05
N ALA A 34 -14.44 0.65 -0.37
CA ALA A 34 -15.76 0.68 0.28
C ALA A 34 -15.84 1.78 1.36
N LYS A 35 -14.83 1.86 2.24
CA LYS A 35 -14.75 2.91 3.27
C LYS A 35 -14.66 4.31 2.67
N LEU A 36 -13.93 4.49 1.56
CA LEU A 36 -13.86 5.79 0.88
C LEU A 36 -15.19 6.20 0.25
N ARG A 37 -15.95 5.26 -0.34
CA ARG A 37 -17.30 5.52 -0.86
C ARG A 37 -18.26 5.90 0.26
N GLN A 38 -18.23 5.16 1.37
CA GLN A 38 -19.03 5.48 2.56
C GLN A 38 -18.71 6.88 3.09
N LEU A 39 -17.43 7.20 3.23
CA LEU A 39 -16.99 8.49 3.76
C LEU A 39 -17.34 9.66 2.81
N GLU A 40 -17.31 9.44 1.49
CA GLU A 40 -17.81 10.42 0.52
C GLU A 40 -19.30 10.71 0.74
N GLN A 41 -20.11 9.67 0.96
CA GLN A 41 -21.54 9.80 1.19
C GLN A 41 -21.85 10.50 2.53
N GLU A 42 -21.14 10.15 3.61
CA GLU A 42 -21.27 10.81 4.91
C GLU A 42 -20.98 12.31 4.81
N LEU A 43 -19.96 12.70 4.04
CA LEU A 43 -19.61 14.10 3.82
C LEU A 43 -20.65 14.85 2.97
N ILE A 44 -21.22 14.21 1.94
CA ILE A 44 -22.31 14.80 1.15
C ILE A 44 -23.54 15.05 2.04
N ASN A 45 -23.84 14.13 2.95
CA ASN A 45 -24.96 14.28 3.88
C ASN A 45 -24.70 15.42 4.88
N LEU A 46 -23.48 15.55 5.39
CA LEU A 46 -23.07 16.65 6.27
C LEU A 46 -23.14 18.01 5.57
N GLU A 47 -22.80 18.09 4.28
CA GLU A 47 -22.90 19.30 3.47
C GLU A 47 -24.36 19.80 3.33
N LYS A 48 -25.31 18.87 3.21
CA LYS A 48 -26.75 19.20 3.09
C LYS A 48 -27.40 19.73 4.37
N VAL A 49 -26.81 19.42 5.53
CA VAL A 49 -27.34 19.82 6.86
C VAL A 49 -26.67 21.12 7.37
N GLY A 50 -25.53 21.53 6.80
CA GLY A 50 -24.76 22.68 7.26
C GLY A 50 -25.14 23.99 6.58
N ASN A 51 -25.55 24.99 7.37
CA ASN A 51 -25.63 26.39 6.93
C ASN A 51 -24.30 27.12 7.22
N GLY A 52 -23.90 28.08 6.37
CA GLY A 52 -22.78 29.00 6.65
C GLY A 52 -21.38 28.37 6.54
N ASP A 53 -20.43 28.74 7.42
CA ASP A 53 -19.02 28.29 7.39
C ASP A 53 -18.84 26.76 7.53
N LEU A 54 -19.88 26.06 7.98
CA LEU A 54 -19.94 24.60 8.01
C LEU A 54 -19.97 23.97 6.61
N SER A 55 -20.34 24.71 5.58
CA SER A 55 -20.27 24.26 4.17
C SER A 55 -18.83 24.04 3.68
N LYS A 56 -17.84 24.75 4.25
CA LYS A 56 -16.44 24.66 3.82
C LYS A 56 -15.75 23.39 4.32
N ILE A 57 -16.14 22.89 5.51
CA ILE A 57 -15.49 21.74 6.15
C ILE A 57 -15.73 20.44 5.33
N PRO A 58 -16.97 20.03 5.00
CA PRO A 58 -17.22 18.89 4.14
C PRO A 58 -16.56 19.02 2.77
N LEU A 59 -16.53 20.22 2.19
CA LEU A 59 -15.88 20.46 0.89
C LEU A 59 -14.38 20.15 0.93
N VAL A 60 -13.66 20.63 1.94
CA VAL A 60 -12.22 20.38 2.10
C VAL A 60 -11.95 18.89 2.39
N LEU A 61 -12.79 18.25 3.21
CA LEU A 61 -12.66 16.82 3.49
C LEU A 61 -12.98 15.95 2.27
N ARG A 62 -13.93 16.34 1.41
CA ARG A 62 -14.21 15.64 0.13
C ARG A 62 -13.02 15.71 -0.82
N LYS A 63 -12.31 16.85 -0.86
CA LYS A 63 -11.03 16.93 -1.59
C LYS A 63 -10.01 15.94 -1.03
N GLN A 64 -9.98 15.72 0.28
CA GLN A 64 -9.12 14.70 0.88
C GLN A 64 -9.57 13.28 0.48
N VAL A 65 -10.87 12.98 0.45
CA VAL A 65 -11.38 11.69 -0.08
C VAL A 65 -10.86 11.43 -1.49
N LYS A 66 -10.95 12.41 -2.39
CA LYS A 66 -10.47 12.26 -3.77
C LYS A 66 -8.98 11.94 -3.83
N ARG A 67 -8.15 12.57 -2.97
CA ARG A 67 -6.71 12.26 -2.89
C ARG A 67 -6.47 10.80 -2.47
N TYR A 68 -7.20 10.32 -1.46
CA TYR A 68 -7.13 8.93 -1.02
C TYR A 68 -7.65 7.95 -2.09
N GLN A 69 -8.72 8.28 -2.80
CA GLN A 69 -9.23 7.49 -3.93
C GLN A 69 -8.17 7.35 -5.04
N THR A 70 -7.51 8.45 -5.43
CA THR A 70 -6.43 8.38 -6.43
C THR A 70 -5.24 7.57 -5.94
N LEU A 71 -4.87 7.67 -4.66
CA LEU A 71 -3.78 6.90 -4.10
C LEU A 71 -4.11 5.40 -4.08
N ALA A 72 -5.30 5.03 -3.59
CA ALA A 72 -5.77 3.64 -3.56
C ALA A 72 -5.83 3.06 -4.98
N GLY A 73 -6.38 3.80 -5.94
CA GLY A 73 -6.44 3.37 -7.35
C GLY A 73 -5.07 3.10 -7.96
N LYS A 74 -4.06 3.95 -7.67
CA LYS A 74 -2.69 3.68 -8.16
C LYS A 74 -2.05 2.44 -7.54
N ILE A 75 -2.32 2.15 -6.26
CA ILE A 75 -1.84 0.92 -5.60
C ILE A 75 -2.51 -0.30 -6.23
N GLU A 76 -3.81 -0.21 -6.48
CA GLU A 76 -4.58 -1.24 -7.19
C GLU A 76 -4.03 -1.48 -8.61
N ASP A 77 -3.76 -0.43 -9.38
CA ASP A 77 -3.19 -0.52 -10.72
C ASP A 77 -1.80 -1.17 -10.73
N LEU A 78 -0.98 -0.89 -9.70
CA LEU A 78 0.30 -1.58 -9.49
C LEU A 78 0.07 -3.08 -9.25
N CYS A 79 -0.84 -3.44 -8.32
CA CYS A 79 -1.16 -4.83 -8.04
C CYS A 79 -1.69 -5.57 -9.28
N LYS A 80 -2.59 -4.97 -10.07
CA LYS A 80 -3.11 -5.56 -11.31
C LYS A 80 -2.01 -5.82 -12.33
N ARG A 81 -1.07 -4.90 -12.51
CA ARG A 81 0.08 -5.11 -13.42
C ARG A 81 0.99 -6.23 -12.94
N MET A 82 1.24 -6.33 -11.63
CA MET A 82 2.00 -7.42 -11.04
C MET A 82 1.27 -8.76 -11.10
N GLN A 83 -0.07 -8.76 -11.08
CA GLN A 83 -0.86 -9.97 -11.27
C GLN A 83 -0.81 -10.45 -12.73
N ALA A 84 -0.92 -9.52 -13.69
CA ALA A 84 -0.81 -9.82 -15.11
C ALA A 84 0.61 -10.21 -15.55
N ASN A 85 1.63 -9.68 -14.85
CA ASN A 85 3.04 -9.94 -15.11
C ASN A 85 3.71 -10.39 -13.81
N ASP A 86 3.56 -11.68 -13.44
CA ASP A 86 4.04 -12.19 -12.15
C ASP A 86 5.53 -11.87 -11.96
N PRO A 87 5.90 -11.10 -10.91
CA PRO A 87 7.30 -10.83 -10.58
C PRO A 87 8.13 -12.10 -10.31
N CYS A 88 7.47 -13.23 -10.03
CA CYS A 88 8.09 -14.54 -9.81
C CYS A 88 8.18 -15.41 -11.07
N ASP A 89 7.80 -14.90 -12.25
CA ASP A 89 7.79 -15.69 -13.47
C ASP A 89 9.20 -16.19 -13.82
N SER A 90 9.37 -17.52 -13.77
CA SER A 90 10.63 -18.21 -14.03
C SER A 90 10.91 -18.43 -15.52
N THR A 91 9.91 -18.22 -16.38
CA THR A 91 10.06 -18.34 -17.84
C THR A 91 10.84 -17.16 -18.43
N LEU A 92 10.87 -16.03 -17.73
CA LEU A 92 11.64 -14.86 -18.10
C LEU A 92 13.12 -15.03 -17.75
N ASN A 93 13.99 -14.49 -18.62
CA ASN A 93 15.41 -14.36 -18.30
C ASN A 93 15.58 -13.58 -16.99
N SER A 94 16.47 -14.07 -16.14
CA SER A 94 16.76 -13.56 -14.79
C SER A 94 17.01 -12.05 -14.76
N GLU A 95 17.74 -11.52 -15.75
CA GLU A 95 18.01 -10.07 -15.87
C GLU A 95 16.72 -9.25 -16.08
N PHE A 96 15.87 -9.65 -17.03
CA PHE A 96 14.59 -8.98 -17.28
C PHE A 96 13.66 -9.07 -16.07
N ARG A 97 13.68 -10.21 -15.35
CA ARG A 97 12.91 -10.38 -14.12
C ARG A 97 13.38 -9.42 -13.02
N THR A 98 14.70 -9.36 -12.76
CA THR A 98 15.28 -8.45 -11.76
C THR A 98 15.00 -6.99 -12.10
N GLN A 99 15.11 -6.62 -13.38
CA GLN A 99 14.78 -5.26 -13.85
C GLN A 99 13.32 -4.92 -13.55
N ARG A 100 12.38 -5.79 -13.94
CA ARG A 100 10.94 -5.56 -13.69
C ARG A 100 10.59 -5.50 -12.20
N GLN A 101 11.17 -6.37 -11.38
CA GLN A 101 11.01 -6.32 -9.92
C GLN A 101 11.48 -4.98 -9.35
N THR A 102 12.59 -4.43 -9.87
CA THR A 102 13.14 -3.13 -9.47
C THR A 102 12.21 -1.99 -9.89
N GLU A 103 11.64 -2.03 -11.09
CA GLU A 103 10.66 -1.04 -11.55
C GLU A 103 9.42 -1.00 -10.65
N TYR A 104 8.85 -2.16 -10.29
CA TYR A 104 7.74 -2.22 -9.35
C TYR A 104 8.12 -1.73 -7.96
N LEU A 105 9.35 -2.01 -7.50
CA LEU A 105 9.83 -1.55 -6.21
C LEU A 105 9.92 -0.01 -6.17
N LEU A 106 10.52 0.59 -7.20
CA LEU A 106 10.62 2.05 -7.33
C LEU A 106 9.23 2.70 -7.38
N GLU A 107 8.29 2.10 -8.11
CA GLU A 107 6.93 2.60 -8.16
C GLU A 107 6.23 2.51 -6.80
N ALA A 108 6.39 1.39 -6.07
CA ALA A 108 5.86 1.23 -4.73
C ALA A 108 6.46 2.27 -3.75
N PHE A 109 7.74 2.60 -3.87
CA PHE A 109 8.37 3.68 -3.09
C PHE A 109 7.76 5.04 -3.40
N HIS A 110 7.52 5.36 -4.67
CA HIS A 110 6.82 6.60 -5.03
C HIS A 110 5.41 6.67 -4.45
N LEU A 111 4.69 5.53 -4.42
CA LEU A 111 3.36 5.45 -3.80
C LEU A 111 3.42 5.59 -2.27
N GLN A 112 4.44 5.03 -1.60
CA GLN A 112 4.69 5.23 -0.17
C GLN A 112 4.98 6.69 0.17
N HIS A 113 5.82 7.36 -0.63
CA HIS A 113 6.07 8.79 -0.48
C HIS A 113 4.78 9.59 -0.63
N ARG A 114 3.99 9.32 -1.67
CA ARG A 114 2.69 9.97 -1.89
C ARG A 114 1.70 9.70 -0.75
N ALA A 115 1.72 8.52 -0.14
CA ALA A 115 0.92 8.21 1.04
C ALA A 115 1.32 9.08 2.23
N ALA A 116 2.62 9.30 2.46
CA ALA A 116 3.12 10.18 3.51
C ALA A 116 2.72 11.65 3.27
N GLU A 117 2.84 12.16 2.04
CA GLU A 117 2.36 13.50 1.69
C GLU A 117 0.84 13.65 1.92
N THR A 118 0.07 12.60 1.60
CA THR A 118 -1.39 12.60 1.79
C THR A 118 -1.74 12.64 3.27
N ARG A 119 -1.02 11.89 4.12
CA ARG A 119 -1.12 11.99 5.59
C ARG A 119 -0.82 13.40 6.09
N GLN A 120 0.24 14.03 5.58
CA GLN A 120 0.60 15.40 5.99
C GLN A 120 -0.52 16.39 5.63
N LYS A 121 -1.06 16.32 4.40
CA LYS A 121 -2.19 17.13 3.94
C LYS A 121 -3.47 16.88 4.73
N LEU A 122 -3.69 15.65 5.19
CA LEU A 122 -4.79 15.35 6.10
C LEU A 122 -4.59 16.05 7.46
N GLY A 123 -3.36 16.07 7.98
CA GLY A 123 -3.02 16.77 9.22
C GLY A 123 -3.31 18.27 9.15
N THR A 124 -2.97 18.92 8.03
CA THR A 124 -3.27 20.35 7.83
C THR A 124 -4.77 20.61 7.78
N VAL A 125 -5.53 19.80 7.03
CA VAL A 125 -6.99 19.91 6.96
C VAL A 125 -7.64 19.69 8.32
N GLN A 126 -7.14 18.73 9.12
CA GLN A 126 -7.65 18.49 10.47
C GLN A 126 -7.35 19.67 11.42
N ALA A 127 -6.18 20.30 11.29
CA ALA A 127 -5.82 21.48 12.07
C ALA A 127 -6.67 22.71 11.70
N GLU A 128 -6.94 22.92 10.42
CA GLU A 128 -7.84 23.97 9.93
C GLU A 128 -9.27 23.76 10.42
N THR A 129 -9.76 22.52 10.33
CA THR A 129 -11.11 22.15 10.78
C THR A 129 -11.28 22.18 12.30
N ALA A 130 -10.21 22.00 13.08
CA ALA A 130 -10.26 22.12 14.54
C ALA A 130 -10.40 23.58 15.01
N LYS A 131 -10.01 24.56 14.18
CA LYS A 131 -10.08 25.99 14.49
C LYS A 131 -11.43 26.61 14.16
N SER A 132 -12.21 26.02 13.25
CA SER A 132 -13.57 26.47 12.96
C SER A 132 -14.47 26.15 14.14
N SER A 133 -14.86 27.16 14.92
CA SER A 133 -15.92 27.02 15.90
C SER A 133 -17.23 26.73 15.15
N PHE A 134 -17.96 25.72 15.60
CA PHE A 134 -19.34 25.52 15.14
C PHE A 134 -20.13 26.75 15.60
N GLY A 135 -20.50 27.62 14.65
CA GLY A 135 -21.18 28.89 14.94
C GLY A 135 -22.41 28.70 15.84
N ASP A 136 -22.80 29.78 16.53
CA ASP A 136 -23.81 29.69 17.59
C ASP A 136 -25.23 29.38 17.09
N GLU A 137 -25.44 29.35 15.77
CA GLU A 137 -26.73 29.26 15.10
C GLU A 137 -27.38 27.86 15.07
N LEU A 138 -26.66 26.79 15.43
CA LEU A 138 -27.23 25.43 15.47
C LEU A 138 -27.81 25.05 16.85
N PRO A 139 -28.94 24.32 16.91
CA PRO A 139 -29.43 23.70 18.15
C PRO A 139 -28.32 22.88 18.82
N ALA A 140 -28.28 22.87 20.15
CA ALA A 140 -27.23 22.18 20.92
C ALA A 140 -27.10 20.69 20.53
N GLU A 141 -28.22 20.03 20.29
CA GLU A 141 -28.29 18.63 19.84
C GLU A 141 -27.68 18.44 18.44
N ALA A 142 -28.00 19.34 17.50
CA ALA A 142 -27.42 19.33 16.16
C ALA A 142 -25.89 19.58 16.22
N LYS A 143 -25.43 20.54 17.04
CA LYS A 143 -23.99 20.81 17.27
C LYS A 143 -23.25 19.55 17.77
N VAL A 144 -23.80 18.84 18.75
CA VAL A 144 -23.21 17.61 19.30
C VAL A 144 -23.16 16.50 18.25
N SER A 145 -24.24 16.31 17.49
CA SER A 145 -24.31 15.29 16.44
C SER A 145 -23.27 15.53 15.32
N THR A 146 -23.13 16.78 14.87
CA THR A 146 -22.15 17.17 13.84
C THR A 146 -20.72 16.99 14.33
N ARG A 147 -20.43 17.34 15.60
CA ARG A 147 -19.11 17.14 16.20
C ARG A 147 -18.73 15.65 16.28
N ARG A 148 -19.70 14.79 16.60
CA ARG A 148 -19.52 13.33 16.62
C ARG A 148 -19.28 12.79 15.21
N ALA A 149 -20.07 13.22 14.24
CA ALA A 149 -19.91 12.83 12.84
C ALA A 149 -18.52 13.21 12.30
N LEU A 150 -18.07 14.44 12.55
CA LEU A 150 -16.74 14.90 12.15
C LEU A 150 -15.62 14.11 12.84
N SER A 151 -15.79 13.76 14.12
CA SER A 151 -14.84 12.91 14.83
C SER A 151 -14.75 11.49 14.23
N SER A 152 -15.90 10.94 13.80
CA SER A 152 -15.95 9.67 13.07
C SER A 152 -15.21 9.74 11.73
N VAL A 153 -15.49 10.76 10.92
CA VAL A 153 -14.79 11.01 9.65
C VAL A 153 -13.28 11.09 9.84
N ARG A 154 -12.82 11.79 10.89
CA ARG A 154 -11.39 11.88 11.22
C ARG A 154 -10.77 10.51 11.52
N ASN A 155 -11.48 9.67 12.27
CA ASN A 155 -11.01 8.34 12.63
C ASN A 155 -10.96 7.42 11.40
N ASN A 156 -11.98 7.47 10.55
CA ASN A 156 -12.01 6.74 9.28
C ASN A 156 -10.82 7.09 8.38
N PHE A 157 -10.46 8.38 8.24
CA PHE A 157 -9.27 8.77 7.49
C PHE A 157 -7.97 8.18 8.06
N LYS A 158 -7.83 8.14 9.39
CA LYS A 158 -6.64 7.53 10.04
C LYS A 158 -6.57 6.03 9.75
N GLU A 159 -7.70 5.35 9.78
CA GLU A 159 -7.77 3.92 9.50
C GLU A 159 -7.47 3.62 8.03
N ILE A 160 -8.03 4.40 7.11
CA ILE A 160 -7.74 4.31 5.68
C ILE A 160 -6.23 4.53 5.44
N GLN A 161 -5.64 5.59 6.02
CA GLN A 161 -4.21 5.84 5.91
C GLN A 161 -3.38 4.65 6.40
N ARG A 162 -3.71 4.10 7.58
CA ARG A 162 -3.01 2.94 8.13
C ARG A 162 -3.13 1.71 7.21
N SER A 163 -4.32 1.47 6.67
CA SER A 163 -4.59 0.33 5.78
C SER A 163 -3.75 0.42 4.50
N LEU A 164 -3.68 1.61 3.88
CA LEU A 164 -2.87 1.85 2.70
C LEU A 164 -1.37 1.68 2.98
N GLU A 165 -0.88 2.18 4.11
CA GLU A 165 0.52 2.02 4.49
C GLU A 165 0.92 0.57 4.77
N ILE A 166 0.05 -0.18 5.44
CA ILE A 166 0.27 -1.62 5.64
C ILE A 166 0.31 -2.34 4.30
N TRP A 167 -0.61 -2.01 3.38
CA TRP A 167 -0.63 -2.60 2.05
C TRP A 167 0.67 -2.34 1.28
N LEU A 168 1.12 -1.08 1.25
CA LEU A 168 2.38 -0.70 0.62
C LEU A 168 3.60 -1.34 1.29
N ALA A 169 3.66 -1.38 2.62
CA ALA A 169 4.77 -2.01 3.34
C ALA A 169 4.87 -3.52 3.02
N ARG A 170 3.74 -4.20 2.85
CA ARG A 170 3.73 -5.60 2.41
C ARG A 170 4.21 -5.75 0.98
N ILE A 171 3.80 -4.87 0.06
CA ILE A 171 4.26 -4.89 -1.34
C ILE A 171 5.77 -4.68 -1.41
N LEU A 172 6.28 -3.63 -0.74
CA LEU A 172 7.70 -3.31 -0.66
C LEU A 172 8.49 -4.49 -0.10
N GLY A 173 8.08 -5.03 1.05
CA GLY A 173 8.80 -6.13 1.71
C GLY A 173 8.85 -7.41 0.87
N ASP A 174 7.77 -7.73 0.14
CA ASP A 174 7.79 -8.89 -0.77
C ASP A 174 8.73 -8.64 -1.97
N LEU A 175 8.71 -7.45 -2.57
CA LEU A 175 9.58 -7.06 -3.68
C LEU A 175 11.07 -7.05 -3.28
N GLU A 176 11.41 -6.39 -2.18
CA GLU A 176 12.76 -6.37 -1.61
C GLU A 176 13.23 -7.80 -1.27
N GLY A 177 12.35 -8.61 -0.69
CA GLY A 177 12.64 -10.00 -0.36
C GLY A 177 12.87 -10.89 -1.59
N MET A 178 12.24 -10.60 -2.72
CA MET A 178 12.51 -11.27 -4.00
C MET A 178 13.87 -10.85 -4.57
N LEU A 179 14.14 -9.54 -4.62
CA LEU A 179 15.41 -9.00 -5.13
C LEU A 179 16.62 -9.47 -4.30
N ALA A 180 16.50 -9.54 -2.98
CA ALA A 180 17.55 -10.06 -2.11
C ALA A 180 17.85 -11.54 -2.38
N ARG A 181 16.83 -12.35 -2.69
CA ARG A 181 16.99 -13.76 -3.05
C ARG A 181 17.64 -13.94 -4.41
N ASP A 182 17.19 -13.18 -5.41
CA ASP A 182 17.72 -13.24 -6.77
C ASP A 182 19.18 -12.77 -6.82
N GLY A 183 19.53 -11.73 -6.06
CA GLY A 183 20.92 -11.30 -5.87
C GLY A 183 21.81 -12.38 -5.23
N ALA A 184 21.33 -13.05 -4.19
CA ALA A 184 22.06 -14.15 -3.55
C ALA A 184 22.22 -15.39 -4.47
N SER A 185 21.28 -15.63 -5.40
CA SER A 185 21.42 -16.71 -6.39
C SER A 185 22.55 -16.43 -7.37
N ARG A 186 22.62 -15.21 -7.92
CA ARG A 186 23.68 -14.80 -8.86
C ARG A 186 25.07 -14.92 -8.26
N ILE A 187 25.25 -14.51 -6.99
CA ILE A 187 26.54 -14.64 -6.29
C ILE A 187 26.94 -16.11 -6.17
N ARG A 188 26.01 -17.02 -5.85
CA ARG A 188 26.28 -18.47 -5.80
C ARG A 188 26.62 -19.04 -7.17
N GLU A 189 25.91 -18.64 -8.22
CA GLU A 189 26.19 -19.06 -9.60
C GLU A 189 27.60 -18.61 -10.04
N CYS A 190 27.99 -17.36 -9.74
CA CYS A 190 29.34 -16.87 -10.03
C CYS A 190 30.43 -17.60 -9.23
N ILE A 191 30.19 -17.90 -7.95
CA ILE A 191 31.17 -18.57 -7.06
C ILE A 191 31.28 -20.07 -7.34
N LEU A 192 30.25 -20.71 -7.90
CA LEU A 192 30.27 -22.12 -8.31
C LEU A 192 30.78 -22.33 -9.76
N SER A 193 30.84 -21.26 -10.56
CA SER A 193 31.43 -21.25 -11.91
C SER A 193 32.98 -21.19 -12.04
N PRO A 194 33.85 -21.36 -11.01
CA PRO A 194 35.31 -21.43 -11.24
C PRO A 194 35.82 -22.76 -11.81
N TYR A 195 35.00 -23.82 -11.88
CA TYR A 195 35.47 -25.18 -12.26
C TYR A 195 34.91 -25.74 -13.57
N ALA A 196 34.35 -24.89 -14.45
CA ALA A 196 33.81 -25.34 -15.75
C ALA A 196 34.73 -25.06 -16.96
N SER A 197 35.91 -24.45 -16.78
CA SER A 197 36.78 -24.07 -17.91
C SER A 197 38.16 -24.74 -17.95
N ALA A 198 38.41 -25.77 -17.13
CA ALA A 198 39.68 -26.51 -17.16
C ALA A 198 39.57 -27.86 -17.89
N VAL A 199 39.08 -27.88 -19.15
CA VAL A 199 39.46 -28.90 -20.16
C VAL A 199 39.28 -28.32 -21.56
N ARG A 200 40.38 -27.86 -22.17
CA ARG A 200 40.79 -28.29 -23.51
C ARG A 200 42.25 -27.95 -23.77
#